data_AF-A0A1H4FI67-F1
#
_entry.id   AF-A0A1H4FI67-F1
#
_cell.length_a   1.000
_cell.length_b   1.000
_cell.length_c   1.000
_cell.angle_alpha   90.00
_cell.angle_beta   90.00
_cell.angle_gamma   90.00
#
_symmetry.space_group_name_H-M   'P 1'
#
loop_
_entity.id
_entity.type
_entity.pdbx_description
1 polymer ?
#
loop_
_entity_poly.entity_id
_entity_poly.type
_entity_poly.pdbx_seq_one_letter_code
_entity_poly.pdbx_strand_id
1 'polypeptide(L)'
;MEEFLCERRTTISYRDGDIFRKYYKYLGKEDVLLEQDFSRLAQESGINCPVFLSWGYCVEKEMFYSEFRFVEIEPINSHRVNKTILLEALDYLNKMPSSNNQTHKRDKPYEQDLLSIVTYIPFDKRSEYNKLVRQLLYRKSDVMIHGDYSFENIGWDVIHNKIIVFDFQNSGYGVNDWDRAYLLSSISNFSLVSSLPTPDIDMMKIISALRYGRAIRKSYDVEDRKKIYEYWWK
;
A
#
# COMPACT_ATOMS: atom_id res chain seq x y z
N MET A 1 -12.23 -14.27 -23.55
CA MET A 1 -12.91 -12.98 -23.82
C MET A 1 -12.68 -12.17 -22.57
N GLU A 2 -12.10 -10.97 -22.71
CA GLU A 2 -11.80 -10.13 -21.55
C GLU A 2 -13.10 -9.68 -20.86
N GLU A 3 -13.24 -10.06 -19.59
CA GLU A 3 -14.27 -9.61 -18.67
C GLU A 3 -13.77 -8.38 -17.91
N PHE A 4 -14.54 -7.28 -17.93
CA PHE A 4 -14.23 -6.11 -17.14
C PHE A 4 -14.47 -6.39 -15.65
N LEU A 5 -13.48 -6.13 -14.80
CA LEU A 5 -13.60 -6.30 -13.36
C LEU A 5 -13.88 -4.96 -12.66
N CYS A 6 -13.00 -3.99 -12.86
CA CYS A 6 -13.14 -2.67 -12.26
C CYS A 6 -12.27 -1.62 -12.93
N GLU A 7 -12.64 -0.36 -12.70
CA GLU A 7 -11.85 0.81 -13.06
C GLU A 7 -11.53 1.61 -11.79
N ARG A 8 -10.24 1.86 -11.57
CA ARG A 8 -9.74 2.73 -10.51
C ARG A 8 -9.18 4.02 -11.11
N ARG A 9 -8.80 4.97 -10.27
CA ARG A 9 -8.27 6.25 -10.73
C ARG A 9 -7.04 6.10 -11.63
N THR A 10 -6.12 5.19 -11.29
CA THR A 10 -4.85 5.01 -11.98
C THR A 10 -4.82 3.78 -12.88
N THR A 11 -5.80 2.87 -12.76
CA THR A 11 -5.76 1.58 -13.45
C THR A 11 -7.12 1.12 -13.95
N ILE A 12 -7.12 0.21 -14.92
CA ILE A 12 -8.30 -0.51 -15.41
C ILE A 12 -7.97 -2.00 -15.40
N SER A 13 -8.85 -2.81 -14.83
CA SER A 13 -8.59 -4.23 -14.57
C SER A 13 -9.59 -5.13 -15.27
N TYR A 14 -9.07 -6.19 -15.90
CA TYR A 14 -9.81 -7.19 -16.65
C TYR A 14 -9.41 -8.60 -16.24
N ARG A 15 -10.27 -9.57 -16.53
CA ARG A 15 -9.99 -11.00 -16.44
C ARG A 15 -10.11 -11.64 -17.82
N ASP A 16 -9.16 -12.49 -18.19
CA ASP A 16 -9.29 -13.37 -19.36
C ASP A 16 -8.90 -14.80 -18.94
N GLY A 17 -9.90 -15.61 -18.61
CA GLY A 17 -9.69 -16.94 -18.03
C GLY A 17 -8.95 -16.85 -16.68
N ASP A 18 -7.74 -17.41 -16.64
CA ASP A 18 -6.86 -17.45 -15.46
C ASP A 18 -5.86 -16.28 -15.42
N ILE A 19 -6.04 -15.27 -16.27
CA ILE A 19 -5.20 -14.08 -16.33
C ILE A 19 -5.98 -12.88 -15.80
N PHE A 20 -5.38 -12.17 -14.85
CA PHE A 20 -5.78 -10.84 -14.44
C PHE A 20 -4.88 -9.82 -15.15
N ARG A 21 -5.47 -8.91 -15.94
CA ARG A 21 -4.73 -7.87 -16.65
C ARG A 21 -5.06 -6.50 -16.07
N LYS A 22 -4.02 -5.77 -15.66
CA LYS A 22 -4.09 -4.43 -15.05
C LYS A 22 -3.41 -3.42 -15.96
N TYR A 23 -4.18 -2.54 -16.57
CA TYR A 23 -3.70 -1.43 -17.41
C TYR A 23 -3.46 -0.19 -16.55
N TYR A 24 -2.40 0.56 -16.83
CA TYR A 24 -2.04 1.77 -16.09
C TYR A 24 -2.31 3.02 -16.94
N LYS A 25 -3.14 3.92 -16.43
CA LYS A 25 -3.57 5.14 -17.13
C LYS A 25 -2.46 6.20 -17.22
N TYR A 26 -1.55 6.23 -16.24
CA TYR A 26 -0.56 7.30 -16.10
C TYR A 26 0.85 6.81 -15.76
N LEU A 27 1.06 5.49 -15.62
CA LEU A 27 2.36 4.94 -15.23
C LEU A 27 3.20 4.59 -16.45
N GLY A 28 4.51 4.77 -16.31
CA GLY A 28 5.48 4.43 -17.35
C GLY A 28 5.92 2.96 -17.27
N LYS A 29 6.72 2.54 -18.25
CA LYS A 29 7.37 1.22 -18.27
C LYS A 29 8.14 0.93 -16.98
N GLU A 30 8.82 1.94 -16.44
CA GLU A 30 9.65 1.80 -15.24
C GLU A 30 8.84 1.41 -14.00
N ASP A 31 7.64 1.97 -13.83
CA ASP A 31 6.74 1.60 -12.73
C ASP A 31 6.26 0.16 -12.83
N VAL A 32 5.98 -0.30 -14.05
CA VAL A 32 5.55 -1.67 -14.31
C VAL A 32 6.67 -2.67 -14.03
N LEU A 33 7.91 -2.33 -14.41
CA LEU A 33 9.09 -3.13 -14.09
C LEU A 33 9.35 -3.17 -12.58
N LEU A 34 9.14 -2.07 -11.86
CA LEU A 34 9.24 -2.07 -10.39
C LEU A 34 8.17 -2.97 -9.76
N GLU A 35 6.91 -2.89 -10.21
CA GLU A 35 5.86 -3.79 -9.72
C GLU A 35 6.17 -5.26 -10.01
N GLN A 36 6.73 -5.58 -11.19
CA GLN A 36 7.24 -6.91 -11.51
C GLN A 36 8.28 -7.38 -10.48
N ASP A 37 9.31 -6.56 -10.24
CA ASP A 37 10.40 -6.89 -9.33
C ASP A 37 9.90 -7.12 -7.90
N PHE A 38 9.09 -6.20 -7.37
CA PHE A 38 8.57 -6.31 -6.01
C PHE A 38 7.54 -7.43 -5.84
N SER A 39 6.69 -7.70 -6.84
CA SER A 39 5.79 -8.86 -6.81
C SER A 39 6.57 -10.16 -6.73
N ARG A 40 7.65 -10.28 -7.52
CA ARG A 40 8.52 -11.46 -7.50
C ARG A 40 9.26 -11.61 -6.17
N LEU A 41 9.85 -10.53 -5.65
CA LEU A 41 10.56 -10.55 -4.36
C LEU A 41 9.63 -10.95 -3.20
N ALA A 42 8.38 -10.48 -3.19
CA ALA A 42 7.40 -10.89 -2.21
C ALA A 42 7.14 -12.41 -2.28
N GLN A 43 6.98 -12.97 -3.47
CA GLN A 43 6.74 -14.41 -3.67
C GLN A 43 7.92 -15.27 -3.26
N GLU A 44 9.14 -14.87 -3.67
CA GLU A 44 10.38 -15.54 -3.29
C GLU A 44 10.58 -15.56 -1.77
N SER A 45 10.02 -14.57 -1.08
CA SER A 45 10.06 -14.45 0.38
C SER A 45 8.89 -15.16 1.09
N GLY A 46 8.02 -15.86 0.35
CA GLY A 46 6.91 -16.65 0.89
C GLY A 46 5.64 -15.85 1.21
N ILE A 47 5.50 -14.64 0.70
CA ILE A 47 4.26 -13.86 0.79
C ILE A 47 3.25 -14.41 -0.21
N ASN A 48 2.05 -14.75 0.28
CA ASN A 48 0.95 -15.14 -0.61
C ASN A 48 0.46 -13.92 -1.40
N CYS A 49 0.70 -13.90 -2.70
CA CYS A 49 0.29 -12.83 -3.61
C CYS A 49 0.10 -13.35 -5.05
N PRO A 50 -0.65 -12.64 -5.92
CA PRO A 50 -0.85 -13.05 -7.31
C PRO A 50 0.47 -13.17 -8.09
N VAL A 51 0.67 -14.29 -8.79
CA VAL A 51 1.88 -14.56 -9.59
C VAL A 51 1.98 -13.59 -10.76
N PHE A 52 3.03 -12.78 -10.82
CA PHE A 52 3.29 -11.92 -11.98
C PHE A 52 3.68 -12.78 -13.18
N LEU A 53 3.02 -12.60 -14.32
CA LEU A 53 3.23 -13.40 -15.53
C LEU A 53 4.00 -12.63 -16.60
N SER A 54 3.55 -11.43 -16.92
CA SER A 54 4.13 -10.63 -18.01
C SER A 54 3.75 -9.15 -17.89
N TRP A 55 4.36 -8.33 -18.74
CA TRP A 55 3.90 -6.97 -18.98
C TRP A 55 4.04 -6.62 -20.46
N GLY A 56 3.34 -5.57 -20.90
CA GLY A 56 3.45 -5.06 -22.25
C GLY A 56 2.89 -3.65 -22.40
N TYR A 57 2.80 -3.19 -23.64
CA TYR A 57 2.13 -1.95 -24.01
C TYR A 57 1.02 -2.25 -25.00
N CYS A 58 -0.20 -1.82 -24.71
CA CYS A 58 -1.34 -1.95 -25.59
C CYS A 58 -1.46 -0.69 -26.44
N VAL A 59 -1.21 -0.83 -27.75
CA VAL A 59 -1.27 0.30 -28.70
C VAL A 59 -2.69 0.90 -28.77
N GLU A 60 -3.72 0.05 -28.80
CA GLU A 60 -5.11 0.51 -28.88
C GLU A 60 -5.55 1.31 -27.66
N LYS A 61 -5.10 0.92 -26.47
CA LYS A 61 -5.43 1.62 -25.21
C LYS A 61 -4.42 2.71 -24.85
N GLU A 62 -3.31 2.81 -25.58
CA GLU A 62 -2.15 3.66 -25.30
C GLU A 62 -1.59 3.50 -23.86
N MET A 63 -1.67 2.31 -23.30
CA MET A 63 -1.35 2.04 -21.88
C MET A 63 -0.39 0.87 -21.72
N PHE A 64 0.53 0.98 -20.75
CA PHE A 64 1.25 -0.18 -20.23
C PHE A 64 0.30 -1.06 -19.41
N TYR A 65 0.59 -2.36 -19.34
CA TYR A 65 -0.17 -3.30 -18.53
C TYR A 65 0.73 -4.34 -17.87
N SER A 66 0.24 -4.89 -16.77
CA SER A 66 0.78 -6.09 -16.11
C SER A 66 -0.24 -7.22 -16.17
N GLU A 67 0.26 -8.44 -16.29
CA GLU A 67 -0.52 -9.66 -16.21
C GLU A 67 -0.12 -10.45 -14.97
N PHE A 68 -1.14 -10.94 -14.27
CA PHE A 68 -0.99 -11.77 -13.10
C PHE A 68 -1.84 -13.03 -13.27
N ARG A 69 -1.47 -14.12 -12.58
CA ARG A 69 -2.37 -15.24 -12.39
C ARG A 69 -3.57 -14.75 -11.61
N PHE A 70 -4.76 -14.96 -12.16
CA PHE A 70 -6.01 -14.61 -11.50
C PHE A 70 -6.15 -15.45 -10.22
N VAL A 71 -6.52 -14.77 -9.14
CA VAL A 71 -6.86 -15.38 -7.85
C VAL A 71 -8.18 -14.77 -7.43
N GLU A 72 -9.10 -15.60 -6.95
CA GLU A 72 -10.34 -15.12 -6.37
C GLU A 72 -10.09 -14.61 -4.96
N ILE A 73 -10.33 -13.32 -4.75
CA ILE A 73 -10.01 -12.61 -3.51
C ILE A 73 -11.29 -12.05 -2.91
N GLU A 74 -11.61 -12.47 -1.69
CA GLU A 74 -12.65 -11.84 -0.90
C GLU A 74 -12.09 -10.63 -0.13
N PRO A 75 -12.73 -9.44 -0.20
CA PRO A 75 -12.25 -8.27 0.51
C PRO A 75 -12.46 -8.42 2.02
N ILE A 76 -11.44 -8.07 2.80
CA ILE A 76 -11.55 -8.01 4.26
C ILE A 76 -12.07 -6.63 4.67
N ASN A 77 -13.24 -6.58 5.30
CA ASN A 77 -13.79 -5.32 5.81
C ASN A 77 -12.92 -4.82 6.98
N SER A 78 -12.24 -3.68 6.77
CA SER A 78 -11.33 -3.05 7.74
C SER A 78 -11.98 -2.73 9.09
N HIS A 79 -13.29 -2.48 9.14
CA HIS A 79 -14.03 -2.23 10.38
C HIS A 79 -14.36 -3.50 11.17
N ARG A 80 -14.22 -4.68 10.55
CA ARG A 80 -14.52 -6.00 11.15
C ARG A 80 -13.28 -6.84 11.39
N VAL A 81 -12.10 -6.27 11.19
CA VAL A 81 -10.82 -6.94 11.46
C VAL A 81 -10.75 -7.32 12.93
N ASN A 82 -10.47 -8.60 13.17
CA ASN A 82 -10.22 -9.13 14.51
C ASN A 82 -8.72 -9.32 14.75
N LYS A 83 -8.35 -9.67 16.00
CA LYS A 83 -6.95 -9.84 16.39
C LYS A 83 -6.23 -10.92 15.59
N THR A 84 -6.89 -12.01 15.24
CA THR A 84 -6.29 -13.12 14.49
C THR A 84 -5.87 -12.68 13.09
N ILE A 85 -6.79 -12.06 12.33
CA ILE A 85 -6.50 -11.56 10.97
C ILE A 85 -5.39 -10.50 11.01
N LEU A 86 -5.43 -9.60 12.00
CA LEU A 86 -4.42 -8.58 12.16
C LEU A 86 -3.03 -9.17 12.43
N LEU A 87 -2.93 -10.17 13.31
CA LEU A 87 -1.66 -10.84 13.60
C LEU A 87 -1.12 -11.61 12.40
N GLU A 88 -1.99 -12.25 11.61
CA GLU A 88 -1.58 -12.94 10.38
C GLU A 88 -1.07 -11.95 9.32
N ALA A 89 -1.73 -10.80 9.14
CA ALA A 89 -1.21 -9.74 8.28
C ALA A 89 0.13 -9.18 8.78
N LEU A 90 0.30 -9.00 10.08
CA LEU A 90 1.58 -8.55 10.66
C LEU A 90 2.69 -9.60 10.48
N ASP A 91 2.39 -10.90 10.52
CA ASP A 91 3.37 -11.96 10.28
C ASP A 91 3.98 -11.90 8.87
N TYR A 92 3.19 -11.49 7.87
CA TYR A 92 3.68 -11.35 6.49
C TYR A 92 4.74 -10.24 6.36
N LEU A 93 4.70 -9.22 7.22
CA LEU A 93 5.73 -8.18 7.23
C LEU A 93 7.09 -8.69 7.70
N ASN A 94 7.12 -9.71 8.57
CA ASN A 94 8.38 -10.35 9.00
C ASN A 94 9.07 -11.11 7.85
N LYS A 95 8.34 -11.38 6.76
CA LYS A 95 8.84 -12.05 5.57
C LYS A 95 9.33 -11.07 4.49
N MET A 96 9.09 -9.77 4.64
CA MET A 96 9.53 -8.79 3.64
C MET A 96 11.07 -8.75 3.58
N PRO A 97 11.68 -8.82 2.38
CA PRO A 97 13.12 -8.89 2.24
C PRO A 97 13.78 -7.57 2.66
N SER A 98 14.88 -7.69 3.40
CA SER A 98 15.82 -6.57 3.60
C SER A 98 16.73 -6.47 2.38
N SER A 99 17.15 -5.26 2.00
CA SER A 99 18.12 -5.07 0.92
C SER A 99 19.40 -4.41 1.37
N ASN A 100 20.51 -5.01 0.93
CA ASN A 100 21.83 -4.41 0.98
C ASN A 100 22.17 -3.64 -0.32
N ASN A 101 21.34 -3.77 -1.37
CA ASN A 101 21.56 -3.18 -2.68
C ASN A 101 20.58 -2.03 -2.95
N GLN A 102 21.10 -0.81 -2.93
CA GLN A 102 20.37 0.45 -3.11
C GLN A 102 19.94 0.74 -4.57
N THR A 103 19.96 -0.25 -5.47
CA THR A 103 19.78 -0.03 -6.91
C THR A 103 18.34 0.26 -7.32
N HIS A 104 17.33 -0.13 -6.53
CA HIS A 104 15.90 0.05 -6.86
C HIS A 104 15.22 1.07 -5.94
N LYS A 105 15.62 2.35 -6.04
CA LYS A 105 15.06 3.42 -5.19
C LYS A 105 13.80 4.03 -5.78
N ARG A 106 12.73 4.07 -4.97
CA ARG A 106 11.53 4.89 -5.20
C ARG A 106 11.51 6.16 -4.35
N ASP A 107 12.69 6.61 -3.93
CA ASP A 107 12.85 7.66 -2.91
C ASP A 107 12.21 9.00 -3.33
N LYS A 108 12.30 9.39 -4.61
CA LYS A 108 11.84 10.72 -5.07
C LYS A 108 10.31 10.87 -5.15
N PRO A 109 9.55 9.96 -5.77
CA PRO A 109 8.07 10.05 -5.79
C PRO A 109 7.46 9.99 -4.38
N TYR A 110 8.08 9.23 -3.49
CA TYR A 110 7.64 9.05 -2.11
C TYR A 110 7.72 10.34 -1.28
N GLU A 111 8.85 11.07 -1.36
CA GLU A 111 9.01 12.36 -0.68
C GLU A 111 8.01 13.41 -1.19
N GLN A 112 7.83 13.49 -2.51
CA GLN A 112 6.90 14.45 -3.10
C GLN A 112 5.46 14.21 -2.64
N ASP A 113 5.02 12.95 -2.54
CA ASP A 113 3.66 12.67 -2.11
C ASP A 113 3.45 13.01 -0.62
N LEU A 114 4.44 12.75 0.25
CA LEU A 114 4.43 13.20 1.66
C LEU A 114 4.28 14.73 1.76
N LEU A 115 5.01 15.49 0.96
CA LEU A 115 4.92 16.96 0.98
C LEU A 115 3.64 17.49 0.32
N SER A 116 3.08 16.74 -0.64
CA SER A 116 1.91 17.17 -1.43
C SER A 116 0.62 17.32 -0.60
N ILE A 117 0.55 16.70 0.57
CA ILE A 117 -0.66 16.70 1.41
C ILE A 117 -0.71 17.82 2.43
N VAL A 118 0.40 18.56 2.65
CA VAL A 118 0.54 19.56 3.72
C VAL A 118 -0.56 20.63 3.65
N THR A 119 -0.96 21.02 2.45
CA THR A 119 -2.02 22.04 2.25
C THR A 119 -3.41 21.55 2.62
N TYR A 120 -3.61 20.24 2.76
CA TYR A 120 -4.90 19.60 3.04
C TYR A 120 -5.10 19.30 4.53
N ILE A 121 -4.05 19.35 5.36
CA ILE A 121 -4.16 19.15 6.81
C ILE A 121 -4.38 20.48 7.56
N PRO A 122 -4.94 20.47 8.79
CA PRO A 122 -5.17 21.65 9.62
C PRO A 122 -3.92 22.52 9.77
N PHE A 123 -4.12 23.85 9.69
CA PHE A 123 -3.02 24.82 9.62
C PHE A 123 -2.06 24.73 10.82
N ASP A 124 -2.60 24.57 12.02
CA ASP A 124 -1.87 24.44 13.28
C ASP A 124 -0.99 23.18 13.34
N LYS A 125 -1.33 22.14 12.58
CA LYS A 125 -0.59 20.85 12.55
C LYS A 125 0.48 20.79 11.46
N ARG A 126 0.48 21.71 10.49
CA ARG A 126 1.41 21.69 9.33
C ARG A 126 2.88 21.76 9.73
N SER A 127 3.21 22.58 10.74
CA SER A 127 4.60 22.74 11.20
C SER A 127 5.14 21.44 11.83
N GLU A 128 4.35 20.82 12.72
CA GLU A 128 4.68 19.53 13.32
C GLU A 128 4.81 18.44 12.25
N TYR A 129 3.84 18.32 11.35
CA TYR A 129 3.88 17.35 10.24
C TYR A 129 5.15 17.47 9.40
N ASN A 130 5.51 18.69 8.98
CA ASN A 130 6.72 18.91 8.19
C ASN A 130 7.99 18.52 8.96
N LYS A 131 8.04 18.77 10.27
CA LYS A 131 9.16 18.35 11.12
C LYS A 131 9.26 16.83 11.16
N LEU A 132 8.15 16.12 11.40
CA LEU A 132 8.10 14.66 11.45
C LEU A 132 8.50 14.04 10.10
N VAL A 133 7.98 14.55 8.99
CA VAL A 133 8.34 14.09 7.64
C VAL A 133 9.84 14.28 7.37
N ARG A 134 10.42 15.44 7.72
CA ARG A 134 11.87 15.65 7.57
C ARG A 134 12.66 14.63 8.38
N GLN A 135 12.28 14.38 9.62
CA GLN A 135 12.92 13.37 10.47
C GLN A 135 12.83 11.96 9.87
N LEU A 136 11.68 11.60 9.29
CA LEU A 136 11.49 10.33 8.59
C LEU A 136 12.42 10.20 7.38
N LEU A 137 12.55 11.24 6.56
CA LEU A 137 13.38 11.25 5.36
C LEU A 137 14.89 11.15 5.65
N TYR A 138 15.32 11.46 6.88
CA TYR A 138 16.70 11.22 7.31
C TYR A 138 16.98 9.77 7.72
N ARG A 139 15.94 8.93 7.86
CA ARG A 139 16.10 7.52 8.23
C ARG A 139 16.51 6.70 7.00
N LYS A 140 17.20 5.59 7.27
CA LYS A 140 17.67 4.68 6.22
C LYS A 140 16.48 3.93 5.60
N SER A 141 16.47 3.87 4.26
CA SER A 141 15.54 3.04 3.48
C SER A 141 16.21 1.74 3.06
N ASP A 142 16.09 0.70 3.87
CA ASP A 142 16.79 -0.58 3.68
C ASP A 142 15.91 -1.83 3.77
N VAL A 143 14.60 -1.65 4.01
CA VAL A 143 13.64 -2.75 3.94
C VAL A 143 12.71 -2.57 2.75
N MET A 144 12.34 -3.66 2.11
CA MET A 144 11.25 -3.64 1.14
C MET A 144 9.96 -3.26 1.88
N ILE A 145 9.22 -2.33 1.31
CA ILE A 145 7.89 -1.93 1.74
C ILE A 145 6.90 -2.17 0.60
N HIS A 146 5.70 -2.60 0.94
CA HIS A 146 4.54 -2.58 0.06
C HIS A 146 4.16 -1.15 -0.31
N GLY A 147 4.30 -0.21 0.64
CA GLY A 147 4.06 1.23 0.43
C GLY A 147 2.59 1.65 0.56
N ASP A 148 1.68 0.68 0.55
CA ASP A 148 0.23 0.86 0.78
C ASP A 148 -0.38 -0.36 1.50
N TYR A 149 0.33 -0.88 2.52
CA TYR A 149 -0.04 -2.10 3.23
C TYR A 149 -1.24 -1.89 4.14
N SER A 150 -2.45 -2.19 3.64
CA SER A 150 -3.70 -2.07 4.39
C SER A 150 -4.75 -3.04 3.88
N PHE A 151 -5.87 -3.21 4.59
CA PHE A 151 -6.97 -4.10 4.19
C PHE A 151 -7.69 -3.72 2.88
N GLU A 152 -7.30 -2.62 2.22
CA GLU A 152 -7.67 -2.34 0.82
C GLU A 152 -6.87 -3.17 -0.20
N ASN A 153 -5.68 -3.63 0.21
CA ASN A 153 -4.70 -4.38 -0.57
C ASN A 153 -4.34 -5.73 0.10
N ILE A 154 -5.13 -6.12 1.11
CA ILE A 154 -5.04 -7.40 1.81
C ILE A 154 -6.44 -8.00 1.80
N GLY A 155 -6.55 -9.23 1.27
CA GLY A 155 -7.81 -9.95 1.16
C GLY A 155 -7.68 -11.38 1.64
N TRP A 156 -8.72 -12.16 1.37
CA TRP A 156 -8.77 -13.60 1.62
C TRP A 156 -8.70 -14.37 0.31
N ASP A 157 -7.70 -15.24 0.17
CA ASP A 157 -7.59 -16.18 -0.93
C ASP A 157 -8.60 -17.32 -0.70
N VAL A 158 -9.68 -17.34 -1.48
CA VAL A 158 -10.79 -18.28 -1.29
C VAL A 158 -10.35 -19.72 -1.48
N ILE A 159 -9.43 -19.97 -2.40
CA ILE A 159 -9.00 -21.32 -2.78
C ILE A 159 -8.07 -21.90 -1.71
N HIS A 160 -7.10 -21.10 -1.26
CA HIS A 160 -6.10 -21.57 -0.30
C HIS A 160 -6.46 -21.29 1.16
N ASN A 161 -7.56 -20.57 1.41
CA ASN A 161 -8.07 -20.21 2.73
C ASN A 161 -7.01 -19.56 3.63
N LYS A 162 -6.36 -18.51 3.12
CA LYS A 162 -5.31 -17.74 3.80
C LYS A 162 -5.33 -16.28 3.36
N ILE A 163 -4.65 -15.41 4.10
CA ILE A 163 -4.44 -14.02 3.67
C ILE A 163 -3.69 -13.96 2.33
N ILE A 164 -4.07 -13.00 1.49
CA ILE A 164 -3.35 -12.63 0.26
C ILE A 164 -3.09 -11.13 0.23
N VAL A 165 -1.86 -10.76 -0.14
CA VAL A 165 -1.42 -9.37 -0.34
C VAL A 165 -1.34 -9.12 -1.84
N PHE A 166 -1.80 -7.96 -2.31
CA PHE A 166 -1.80 -7.65 -3.74
C PHE A 166 -1.60 -6.15 -3.98
N ASP A 167 -1.40 -5.77 -5.24
CA ASP A 167 -1.19 -4.37 -5.66
C ASP A 167 0.16 -3.76 -5.20
N PHE A 168 1.27 -4.39 -5.62
CA PHE A 168 2.64 -3.94 -5.35
C PHE A 168 3.07 -2.69 -6.17
N GLN A 169 2.10 -1.99 -6.78
CA GLN A 169 2.37 -0.81 -7.61
C GLN A 169 2.99 0.36 -6.83
N ASN A 170 2.89 0.37 -5.50
CA ASN A 170 3.47 1.40 -4.62
C ASN A 170 4.70 0.89 -3.86
N SER A 171 5.15 -0.34 -4.15
CA SER A 171 6.25 -0.97 -3.44
C SER A 171 7.60 -0.35 -3.78
N GLY A 172 8.54 -0.45 -2.84
CA GLY A 172 9.82 0.24 -2.89
C GLY A 172 10.72 -0.18 -1.73
N TYR A 173 11.90 0.41 -1.64
CA TYR A 173 12.65 0.43 -0.38
C TYR A 173 12.23 1.62 0.46
N GLY A 174 12.01 1.38 1.74
CA GLY A 174 11.54 2.39 2.68
C GLY A 174 12.07 2.19 4.08
N VAL A 175 11.61 3.06 4.98
CA VAL A 175 11.99 3.03 6.40
C VAL A 175 11.36 1.81 7.06
N ASN A 176 12.13 1.16 7.96
CA ASN A 176 11.61 0.08 8.79
C ASN A 176 10.34 0.50 9.56
N ASP A 177 9.46 -0.45 9.82
CA ASP A 177 8.11 -0.28 10.40
C ASP A 177 7.11 0.53 9.56
N TRP A 178 7.45 1.02 8.35
CA TRP A 178 6.52 1.80 7.50
C TRP A 178 5.20 1.07 7.25
N ASP A 179 5.24 -0.16 6.70
CA ASP A 179 4.02 -0.91 6.38
C ASP A 179 3.25 -1.34 7.63
N ARG A 180 3.96 -1.59 8.74
CA ARG A 180 3.33 -1.90 10.02
C ARG A 180 2.54 -0.69 10.54
N ALA A 181 3.16 0.48 10.51
CA ALA A 181 2.48 1.73 10.85
C ALA A 181 1.35 2.03 9.85
N TYR A 182 1.52 1.70 8.57
CA TYR A 182 0.49 1.89 7.55
C TYR A 182 -0.76 1.04 7.80
N LEU A 183 -0.56 -0.23 8.16
CA LEU A 183 -1.64 -1.14 8.50
C LEU A 183 -2.35 -0.70 9.78
N LEU A 184 -1.59 -0.45 10.85
CA LEU A 184 -2.17 -0.12 12.15
C LEU A 184 -2.89 1.23 12.13
N SER A 185 -2.36 2.21 11.39
CA SER A 185 -3.01 3.51 11.18
C SER A 185 -4.16 3.46 10.15
N SER A 186 -4.53 2.28 9.66
CA SER A 186 -5.69 2.08 8.79
C SER A 186 -6.94 1.57 9.51
N ILE A 187 -6.79 1.08 10.74
CA ILE A 187 -7.82 0.36 11.48
C ILE A 187 -8.55 1.32 12.41
N SER A 188 -9.88 1.42 12.27
CA SER A 188 -10.71 2.28 13.12
C SER A 188 -10.97 1.72 14.52
N ASN A 189 -10.70 0.43 14.74
CA ASN A 189 -10.79 -0.20 16.05
C ASN A 189 -9.52 0.10 16.89
N PHE A 190 -9.48 1.29 17.50
CA PHE A 190 -8.33 1.76 18.27
C PHE A 190 -8.00 0.89 19.50
N SER A 191 -9.00 0.23 20.08
CA SER A 191 -8.78 -0.72 21.20
C SER A 191 -7.96 -1.92 20.76
N LEU A 192 -8.29 -2.48 19.58
CA LEU A 192 -7.50 -3.55 18.99
C LEU A 192 -6.06 -3.11 18.71
N VAL A 193 -5.87 -1.94 18.09
CA VAL A 193 -4.54 -1.40 17.76
C VAL A 193 -3.72 -1.14 19.03
N SER A 194 -4.33 -0.56 20.07
CA SER A 194 -3.66 -0.28 21.35
C SER A 194 -3.27 -1.53 22.14
N SER A 195 -3.85 -2.69 21.81
CA SER A 195 -3.51 -3.97 22.45
C SER A 195 -2.24 -4.63 21.91
N LEU A 196 -1.67 -4.08 20.84
CA LEU A 196 -0.43 -4.55 20.23
C LEU A 196 0.74 -3.67 20.69
N PRO A 197 1.99 -4.19 20.67
CA PRO A 197 3.16 -3.37 20.91
C PRO A 197 3.14 -2.13 20.00
N THR A 198 3.16 -0.95 20.60
CA THR A 198 2.96 0.30 19.87
C THR A 198 4.08 0.49 18.84
N PRO A 199 3.75 0.69 17.55
CA PRO A 199 4.74 1.12 16.56
C PRO A 199 5.20 2.55 16.88
N ASP A 200 6.19 3.03 16.11
CA ASP A 200 6.60 4.42 16.14
C ASP A 200 5.41 5.39 15.96
N ILE A 201 5.06 6.11 17.03
CA ILE A 201 3.91 7.05 17.08
C ILE A 201 4.09 8.16 16.05
N ASP A 202 5.32 8.62 15.81
CA ASP A 202 5.58 9.67 14.83
C ASP A 202 5.24 9.17 13.42
N MET A 203 5.53 7.90 13.13
CA MET A 203 5.17 7.28 11.86
C MET A 203 3.66 7.12 11.70
N MET A 204 2.96 6.74 12.76
CA MET A 204 1.50 6.67 12.78
C MET A 204 0.86 8.04 12.52
N LYS A 205 1.41 9.11 13.10
CA LYS A 205 1.01 10.49 12.82
C LYS A 205 1.25 10.85 11.35
N ILE A 206 2.43 10.58 10.81
CA ILE A 206 2.76 10.88 9.41
C ILE A 206 1.79 10.18 8.46
N ILE A 207 1.57 8.87 8.64
CA ILE A 207 0.74 8.08 7.72
C ILE A 207 -0.75 8.45 7.85
N SER A 208 -1.27 8.62 9.07
CA SER A 208 -2.67 9.04 9.24
C SER A 208 -2.95 10.42 8.62
N ALA A 209 -2.02 11.37 8.74
CA ALA A 209 -2.07 12.66 8.07
C ALA A 209 -1.99 12.54 6.55
N LEU A 210 -1.07 11.71 6.04
CA LEU A 210 -0.93 11.42 4.60
C LEU A 210 -2.24 10.89 4.02
N ARG A 211 -2.85 9.90 4.68
CA ARG A 211 -4.11 9.28 4.23
C ARG A 211 -5.28 10.25 4.30
N TYR A 212 -5.38 11.06 5.36
CA TYR A 212 -6.40 12.09 5.47
C TYR A 212 -6.26 13.18 4.40
N GLY A 213 -5.05 13.70 4.19
CA GLY A 213 -4.81 14.68 3.13
C GLY A 213 -5.07 14.12 1.73
N ARG A 214 -4.69 12.86 1.46
CA ARG A 214 -5.05 12.13 0.22
C ARG A 214 -6.57 12.00 0.07
N ALA A 215 -7.30 11.69 1.14
CA ALA A 215 -8.74 11.56 1.15
C ALA A 215 -9.44 12.89 0.80
N ILE A 216 -9.00 14.02 1.36
CA ILE A 216 -9.52 15.35 1.01
C ILE A 216 -9.22 15.65 -0.47
N ARG A 217 -7.96 15.49 -0.90
CA ARG A 217 -7.54 15.75 -2.28
C ARG A 217 -8.32 14.92 -3.31
N LYS A 218 -8.76 13.72 -2.92
CA LYS A 218 -9.49 12.77 -3.78
C LYS A 218 -11.00 12.78 -3.56
N SER A 219 -11.50 13.51 -2.57
CA SER A 219 -12.90 13.50 -2.12
C SER A 219 -13.44 12.09 -1.84
N TYR A 220 -12.65 11.25 -1.13
CA TYR A 220 -12.95 9.84 -0.89
C TYR A 220 -12.66 9.44 0.56
N ASP A 221 -13.59 8.78 1.26
CA ASP A 221 -13.50 8.33 2.66
C ASP A 221 -13.06 9.40 3.68
N VAL A 222 -13.37 10.67 3.42
CA VAL A 222 -12.84 11.81 4.20
C VAL A 222 -13.15 11.70 5.69
N GLU A 223 -14.39 11.36 6.05
CA GLU A 223 -14.84 11.33 7.45
C GLU A 223 -14.19 10.22 8.26
N ASP A 224 -14.06 9.01 7.71
CA ASP A 224 -13.42 7.90 8.43
C ASP A 224 -11.91 8.11 8.55
N ARG A 225 -11.26 8.67 7.52
CA ARG A 225 -9.85 9.07 7.60
C ARG A 225 -9.61 10.19 8.60
N LYS A 226 -10.54 11.14 8.71
CA LYS A 226 -10.49 12.22 9.70
C LYS A 226 -10.52 11.67 11.12
N LYS A 227 -11.42 10.74 11.45
CA LYS A 227 -11.50 10.11 12.79
C LYS A 227 -10.17 9.46 13.19
N ILE A 228 -9.54 8.74 12.27
CA ILE A 228 -8.25 8.10 12.51
C ILE A 228 -7.14 9.14 12.67
N TYR A 229 -7.09 10.14 11.80
CA TYR A 229 -6.16 11.27 11.91
C TYR A 229 -6.29 11.95 13.28
N GLU A 230 -7.50 12.33 13.69
CA GLU A 230 -7.74 12.99 14.98
C GLU A 230 -7.37 12.10 16.17
N TYR A 231 -7.48 10.78 16.07
CA TYR A 231 -7.03 9.90 17.15
C TYR A 231 -5.52 9.99 17.38
N TRP A 232 -4.72 10.00 16.32
CA TRP A 232 -3.25 10.05 16.41
C TRP A 232 -2.68 11.47 16.61
N TRP A 233 -3.46 12.50 16.30
CA TRP A 233 -3.05 13.91 16.35
C TRP A 233 -3.66 14.73 17.51
N LYS A 234 -4.40 14.06 18.41
CA LYS A 234 -4.76 14.57 19.74
C LYS A 234 -3.51 14.75 20.59
#